data_AF-A0AAV4G702-F1
#
_entry.id   AF-A0AAV4G702-F1
#
_cell.length_a   1.000
_cell.length_b   1.000
_cell.length_c   1.000
_cell.angle_alpha   90.00
_cell.angle_beta   90.00
_cell.angle_gamma   90.00
#
_symmetry.space_group_name_H-M   'P 1'
#
loop_
_entity.id
_entity.type
_entity.pdbx_description
1 polymer ?
#
loop_
_entity_poly.entity_id
_entity_poly.type
_entity_poly.pdbx_seq_one_letter_code
_entity_poly.pdbx_strand_id
1 'polypeptide(L)'
;MESMMEHVARSLGKDEVAVRQANLYVNGQVCAYELNIPMDKIRVKKASTVNNANSTTSGGSITSELACLGVIEACAILKKRMAPVKETMHDPTWEQLVTKCFQQEIDMTASY
;
A
#
# COMPACT_ATOMS: atom_id res chain seq x y z
N MET A 1 -3.96 -27.85 -2.57
CA MET A 1 -2.92 -26.96 -2.05
C MET A 1 -3.54 -25.59 -2.10
N GLU A 2 -3.93 -25.03 -0.95
CA GLU A 2 -4.51 -23.69 -0.87
C GLU A 2 -3.46 -22.70 -1.39
N SER A 3 -3.83 -21.89 -2.39
CA SER A 3 -2.92 -20.88 -2.91
C SER A 3 -2.83 -19.76 -1.87
N MET A 4 -1.65 -19.16 -1.68
CA MET A 4 -1.52 -18.02 -0.74
C MET A 4 -2.51 -16.89 -1.06
N MET A 5 -2.96 -16.79 -2.31
CA MET A 5 -3.96 -15.84 -2.76
C MET A 5 -5.32 -16.06 -2.08
N GLU A 6 -5.74 -17.31 -1.86
CA GLU A 6 -6.96 -17.66 -1.12
C GLU A 6 -6.83 -17.24 0.36
N HIS A 7 -5.65 -17.46 0.95
CA HIS A 7 -5.37 -17.06 2.33
C HIS A 7 -5.33 -15.53 2.52
N VAL A 8 -4.71 -14.81 1.59
CA VAL A 8 -4.65 -13.34 1.58
C VAL A 8 -6.03 -12.73 1.33
N ALA A 9 -6.79 -13.25 0.37
CA ALA A 9 -8.16 -12.85 0.11
C ALA A 9 -9.05 -12.99 1.35
N ARG A 10 -8.93 -14.12 2.06
CA ARG A 10 -9.64 -14.36 3.32
C ARG A 10 -9.23 -13.40 4.43
N SER A 11 -7.94 -13.16 4.60
CA SER A 11 -7.41 -12.25 5.63
C SER A 11 -7.83 -10.80 5.40
N LEU A 12 -7.95 -10.40 4.14
CA LEU A 12 -8.37 -9.05 3.74
C LEU A 12 -9.89 -8.90 3.58
N GLY A 13 -10.67 -9.99 3.71
CA GLY A 13 -12.12 -9.99 3.43
C GLY A 13 -12.47 -9.61 1.98
N LYS A 14 -11.54 -9.83 1.04
CA LYS A 14 -11.68 -9.48 -0.38
C LYS A 14 -11.88 -10.75 -1.21
N ASP A 15 -12.50 -10.59 -2.38
CA ASP A 15 -12.63 -11.68 -3.35
C ASP A 15 -11.25 -12.06 -3.94
N GLU A 16 -11.02 -13.34 -4.17
CA GLU A 16 -9.74 -13.85 -4.67
C GLU A 16 -9.39 -13.26 -6.04
N VAL A 17 -10.38 -13.05 -6.91
CA VAL A 17 -10.18 -12.43 -8.23
C VAL A 17 -9.78 -10.96 -8.06
N ALA A 18 -10.34 -10.26 -7.07
CA ALA A 18 -9.94 -8.89 -6.75
C ALA A 18 -8.49 -8.81 -6.25
N VAL A 19 -8.06 -9.77 -5.43
CA VAL A 19 -6.66 -9.88 -4.96
C VAL A 19 -5.72 -10.24 -6.11
N ARG A 20 -6.12 -11.16 -6.99
CA ARG A 20 -5.37 -11.50 -8.21
C ARG A 20 -5.24 -10.30 -9.16
N GLN A 21 -6.29 -9.50 -9.31
CA GLN A 21 -6.29 -8.30 -10.14
C GLN A 21 -5.41 -7.19 -9.58
N ALA A 22 -5.36 -7.02 -8.25
CA ALA A 22 -4.46 -6.08 -7.58
C ALA A 22 -2.98 -6.54 -7.63
N ASN A 23 -2.73 -7.86 -7.62
CA ASN A 23 -1.39 -8.44 -7.62
C ASN A 23 -0.75 -8.56 -9.03
N LEU A 24 -1.46 -8.17 -10.09
CA LEU A 24 -0.94 -8.14 -11.47
C LEU A 24 -0.04 -6.91 -11.69
N TYR A 25 1.26 -7.08 -11.47
CA TYR A 25 2.39 -6.27 -11.99
C TYR A 25 2.80 -4.99 -11.22
N VAL A 26 4.06 -5.01 -10.73
CA VAL A 26 4.82 -3.90 -10.13
C VAL A 26 4.21 -3.42 -8.81
N ASN A 27 4.96 -3.53 -7.70
CA ASN A 27 4.57 -3.10 -6.34
C ASN A 27 3.96 -1.68 -6.26
N GLY A 28 4.18 -0.83 -7.26
CA GLY A 28 3.54 0.48 -7.35
C GLY A 28 2.05 0.46 -7.65
N GLN A 29 1.52 -0.55 -8.35
CA GLN A 29 0.10 -0.64 -8.72
C GLN A 29 -0.80 -0.87 -7.51
N VAL A 30 -0.38 -1.73 -6.59
CA VAL A 30 -1.09 -1.95 -5.31
C VAL A 30 -1.16 -0.65 -4.51
N CYS A 31 -0.05 0.08 -4.41
CA CYS A 31 0.00 1.37 -3.71
C CYS A 31 -0.93 2.42 -4.35
N ALA A 32 -0.88 2.55 -5.68
CA ALA A 32 -1.75 3.45 -6.43
C ALA A 32 -3.24 3.11 -6.24
N TYR A 33 -3.59 1.82 -6.30
CA TYR A 33 -4.94 1.34 -6.06
C TYR A 33 -5.41 1.61 -4.62
N GLU A 34 -4.61 1.24 -3.61
CA GLU A 34 -4.99 1.37 -2.20
C GLU A 34 -5.14 2.83 -1.75
N LEU A 35 -4.34 3.75 -2.31
CA LEU A 35 -4.43 5.19 -2.05
C LEU A 35 -5.37 5.94 -3.00
N ASN A 36 -5.90 5.25 -4.03
CA ASN A 36 -6.72 5.83 -5.10
C ASN A 36 -6.04 7.03 -5.79
N ILE A 37 -4.79 6.83 -6.24
CA ILE A 37 -3.99 7.84 -6.94
C ILE A 37 -3.43 7.32 -8.26
N PRO A 38 -3.09 8.20 -9.21
CA PRO A 38 -2.53 7.74 -10.48
C PRO A 38 -1.12 7.18 -10.30
N MET A 39 -0.75 6.24 -11.18
CA MET A 39 0.53 5.52 -11.13
C MET A 39 1.76 6.43 -11.24
N ASP A 40 1.65 7.58 -11.89
CA ASP A 40 2.73 8.55 -12.04
C ASP A 40 3.17 9.20 -10.72
N LYS A 41 2.34 9.11 -9.67
CA LYS A 41 2.65 9.54 -8.29
C LYS A 41 3.45 8.51 -7.51
N ILE A 42 3.57 7.28 -8.02
CA ILE A 42 4.25 6.19 -7.33
C ILE A 42 5.66 6.00 -7.88
N ARG A 43 6.65 5.97 -6.98
CA ARG A 43 8.04 5.64 -7.31
C ARG A 43 8.56 4.54 -6.40
N VAL A 44 8.83 3.38 -6.98
CA VAL A 44 9.46 2.26 -6.27
C VAL A 44 10.97 2.48 -6.21
N LYS A 45 11.55 2.29 -5.02
CA LYS A 45 13.00 2.36 -4.79
C LYS A 45 13.60 0.95 -4.76
N LYS A 46 14.90 0.85 -5.03
CA LYS A 46 15.65 -0.39 -4.87
C LYS A 46 15.60 -0.83 -3.40
N ALA A 47 15.47 -2.14 -3.16
CA ALA A 47 15.55 -2.72 -1.84
C ALA A 47 16.92 -2.43 -1.21
N SER A 48 16.93 -2.01 0.05
CA SER A 48 18.16 -1.73 0.81
C SER A 48 17.87 -1.90 2.30
N THR A 49 18.86 -2.36 3.06
CA THR A 49 18.78 -2.46 4.52
C THR A 49 18.56 -1.11 5.22
N VAL A 50 18.78 0.01 4.51
CA VAL A 50 18.49 1.36 5.01
C VAL A 50 16.99 1.67 4.97
N ASN A 51 16.26 1.18 3.96
CA ASN A 51 14.83 1.48 3.79
C ASN A 51 13.92 0.34 4.25
N ASN A 52 14.43 -0.89 4.33
CA ASN A 52 13.73 -2.05 4.82
C ASN A 52 14.75 -3.02 5.44
N ALA A 53 14.84 -3.03 6.77
CA ALA A 53 15.76 -3.90 7.49
C ALA A 53 15.18 -5.31 7.65
N ASN A 54 16.07 -6.31 7.76
CA ASN A 54 15.70 -7.70 8.05
C ASN A 54 14.75 -8.37 7.04
N SER A 55 14.72 -7.89 5.79
CA SER A 55 14.00 -8.56 4.70
C SER A 55 14.59 -9.93 4.39
N THR A 56 13.75 -10.93 4.11
CA THR A 56 14.19 -12.26 3.68
C THR A 56 14.55 -12.31 2.19
N THR A 57 15.10 -13.44 1.73
CA THR A 57 15.44 -13.66 0.32
C THR A 57 14.19 -13.67 -0.56
N SER A 58 14.33 -13.17 -1.79
CA SER A 58 13.31 -13.35 -2.83
C SER A 58 13.37 -14.79 -3.34
N GLY A 59 12.35 -15.60 -3.03
CA GLY A 59 12.33 -17.02 -3.34
C GLY A 59 11.01 -17.69 -2.97
N GLY A 60 10.87 -18.97 -3.32
CA GLY A 60 9.70 -19.78 -2.97
C GLY A 60 8.40 -19.38 -3.67
N SER A 61 8.45 -18.47 -4.65
CA SER A 61 7.27 -17.95 -5.37
C SER A 61 6.23 -17.28 -4.46
N ILE A 62 6.68 -16.71 -3.33
CA ILE A 62 5.81 -16.02 -2.36
C ILE A 62 6.16 -14.53 -2.19
N THR A 63 7.27 -14.09 -2.81
CA THR A 63 7.85 -12.77 -2.56
C THR A 63 6.93 -11.63 -2.99
N SER A 64 6.28 -11.77 -4.14
CA SER A 64 5.38 -10.73 -4.65
C SER A 64 4.15 -10.59 -3.77
N GLU A 65 3.57 -11.70 -3.30
CA GLU A 65 2.42 -11.68 -2.39
C GLU A 65 2.76 -11.01 -1.07
N LEU A 66 3.89 -11.38 -0.45
CA LEU A 66 4.32 -10.79 0.82
C LEU A 66 4.66 -9.29 0.67
N ALA A 67 5.29 -8.90 -0.43
CA ALA A 67 5.56 -7.49 -0.71
C ALA A 67 4.27 -6.69 -0.90
N CYS A 68 3.29 -7.24 -1.62
CA CYS A 68 1.99 -6.59 -1.81
C CYS A 68 1.24 -6.45 -0.48
N LEU A 69 1.26 -7.48 0.38
CA LEU A 69 0.69 -7.41 1.72
C LEU A 69 1.30 -6.27 2.54
N GLY A 70 2.62 -6.16 2.58
CA GLY A 70 3.29 -5.06 3.29
C GLY A 70 2.91 -3.67 2.76
N VAL A 71 2.74 -3.53 1.44
CA VAL A 71 2.25 -2.28 0.82
C VAL A 71 0.80 -1.97 1.23
N ILE A 72 -0.09 -2.97 1.22
CA ILE A 72 -1.50 -2.81 1.61
C ILE A 72 -1.60 -2.29 3.04
N GLU A 73 -0.86 -2.92 3.97
CA GLU A 73 -0.86 -2.55 5.39
C GLU A 73 -0.27 -1.15 5.62
N ALA A 74 0.85 -0.82 4.97
CA ALA A 74 1.41 0.53 5.02
C ALA A 74 0.41 1.57 4.48
N CYS A 75 -0.30 1.27 3.38
CA CYS A 75 -1.33 2.17 2.83
C CYS A 75 -2.54 2.31 3.77
N ALA A 76 -2.94 1.24 4.48
CA ALA A 76 -4.00 1.28 5.48
C ALA A 76 -3.64 2.20 6.65
N ILE A 77 -2.38 2.14 7.13
CA ILE A 77 -1.87 3.05 8.16
C ILE A 77 -1.95 4.51 7.69
N LEU A 78 -1.47 4.80 6.48
CA LEU A 78 -1.54 6.15 5.91
C LEU A 78 -3.00 6.64 5.79
N LYS A 79 -3.89 5.83 5.23
CA LYS A 79 -5.32 6.16 5.12
C LYS A 79 -5.95 6.49 6.47
N LYS A 80 -5.66 5.68 7.49
CA LYS A 80 -6.16 5.91 8.86
C LYS A 80 -5.70 7.24 9.43
N ARG A 81 -4.44 7.62 9.19
CA ARG A 81 -3.88 8.90 9.65
C ARG A 81 -4.45 10.09 8.86
N MET A 82 -4.69 9.92 7.56
CA MET A 82 -5.22 10.97 6.68
C MET A 82 -6.73 11.18 6.80
N ALA A 83 -7.48 10.20 7.30
CA ALA A 83 -8.94 10.23 7.46
C ALA A 83 -9.48 11.52 8.12
N PRO A 84 -9.00 11.96 9.30
CA PRO A 84 -9.52 13.17 9.93
C PRO A 84 -9.33 14.44 9.08
N VAL A 85 -8.26 14.50 8.28
CA VAL A 85 -8.03 15.63 7.36
C VAL A 85 -8.99 15.57 6.19
N LYS A 86 -9.12 14.38 5.60
CA LYS A 86 -9.96 14.15 4.43
C LYS A 86 -11.43 14.48 4.72
N GLU A 87 -11.91 14.20 5.93
CA GLU A 87 -13.27 14.54 6.38
C GLU A 87 -13.54 16.06 6.47
N THR A 88 -12.51 16.87 6.69
CA THR A 88 -12.64 18.35 6.74
C THR A 88 -12.63 19.02 5.37
N MET A 89 -12.39 18.25 4.30
CA MET A 89 -12.23 18.76 2.94
C MET A 89 -13.33 18.21 2.03
N HIS A 90 -13.78 19.02 1.07
CA HIS A 90 -14.71 18.59 0.03
C HIS A 90 -13.92 18.16 -1.21
N ASP A 91 -13.84 16.85 -1.45
CA ASP A 91 -13.21 16.22 -2.63
C ASP A 91 -11.83 16.79 -3.00
N PRO A 92 -10.83 16.75 -2.09
CA PRO A 92 -9.51 17.31 -2.36
C PRO A 92 -8.72 16.48 -3.37
N THR A 93 -7.87 17.14 -4.17
CA THR A 93 -6.84 16.41 -4.91
C THR A 93 -5.84 15.77 -3.94
N TRP A 94 -5.10 14.76 -4.42
CA TRP A 94 -4.07 14.09 -3.61
C TRP A 94 -3.07 15.09 -3.02
N GLU A 95 -2.56 16.03 -3.83
CA GLU A 95 -1.59 17.04 -3.41
C GLU A 95 -2.15 17.98 -2.34
N GLN A 96 -3.41 18.38 -2.48
CA GLN A 96 -4.08 19.23 -1.50
C GLN A 96 -4.23 18.50 -0.16
N LEU A 97 -4.66 17.24 -0.20
CA LEU A 97 -4.82 16.41 0.98
C LEU A 97 -3.47 16.20 1.69
N VAL A 98 -2.41 15.81 0.96
CA VAL A 98 -1.06 15.61 1.51
C VAL A 98 -0.51 16.91 2.12
N THR A 99 -0.69 18.04 1.44
CA THR A 99 -0.26 19.35 1.95
C THR A 99 -0.98 19.69 3.25
N LYS A 100 -2.28 19.41 3.33
CA LYS A 100 -3.06 19.66 4.54
C LYS A 100 -2.66 18.73 5.69
N CYS A 101 -2.39 17.45 5.42
CA CYS A 101 -1.83 16.52 6.39
C CYS A 101 -0.50 17.03 6.97
N PHE A 102 0.40 17.52 6.11
CA PHE A 102 1.66 18.11 6.57
C PHE A 102 1.46 19.35 7.46
N GLN A 103 0.53 20.24 7.09
CA GLN A 103 0.19 21.42 7.91
C GLN A 103 -0.39 21.07 9.28
N GLN A 104 -0.99 19.88 9.42
CA GLN A 104 -1.51 19.35 10.67
C GLN A 104 -0.53 18.39 11.37
N GLU A 105 0.73 18.39 10.94
CA GLU A 105 1.81 17.58 11.55
C GLU A 105 1.52 16.08 11.56
N ILE A 106 0.74 15.61 10.57
CA ILE A 106 0.45 14.18 10.42
C ILE A 106 1.64 13.48 9.78
N ASP A 107 2.12 12.41 10.43
CA ASP A 107 3.17 11.56 9.88
C ASP A 107 2.70 10.78 8.64
N MET A 108 3.29 11.14 7.50
CA MET A 108 3.03 10.58 6.17
C MET A 108 3.98 9.42 5.80
N THR A 109 4.71 8.87 6.77
CA THR A 109 5.58 7.69 6.58
C THR A 109 4.98 6.47 7.27
N ALA A 110 4.92 5.32 6.59
CA ALA A 110 4.42 4.08 7.17
C ALA A 110 5.31 2.88 6.78
N SER A 111 5.41 1.92 7.70
CA SER A 111 6.11 0.64 7.54
C SER A 111 5.28 -0.47 8.18
N TYR A 112 5.35 -1.67 7.61
CA TYR A 112 4.72 -2.91 8.10
C TYR A 112 5.71 -4.07 8.00
#